data_AF-A0A952RGH2-F1
#
_entry.id   AF-A0A952RGH2-F1
#
_cell.length_a   1.000
_cell.length_b   1.000
_cell.length_c   1.000
_cell.angle_alpha   90.00
_cell.angle_beta   90.00
_cell.angle_gamma   90.00
#
_symmetry.space_group_name_H-M   'P 1'
#
loop_
_entity.id
_entity.type
_entity.pdbx_description
1 polymer ?
#
loop_
_entity_poly.entity_id
_entity_poly.type
_entity_poly.pdbx_seq_one_letter_code
_entity_poly.pdbx_strand_id
1 'polypeptide(L)'
;MTRRADGQFDVLCADGSRAVVTAEQIAANQVCGGPVTPPPPASIRGRIFGRTDSCDGDPVATVRDDTDCFALSASAVAWSVWKDGRCVNISDTNVRSACLALKPEGKAVFGRSDSCEGDAVQVTSETNCFALSGSAVAWSVWKDGRCVNISDTNQRTACLQLKPEGLAVFGRSDSCEGDATPITPETDCFSLSASEVAWSVWKDGRCVNISDTNKRAACLSLQPSGRVIFGRSDSCEGEPVARITPGFDCFTLSSSAPAWSVWKDGRCVNISDTNVRAACLQLEPQ
;
A
#
# COMPACT_ATOMS: atom_id res chain seq x y z
N MET A 1 -28.31 23.48 -21.86
CA MET A 1 -27.04 22.80 -21.52
C MET A 1 -26.54 22.13 -22.78
N THR A 2 -25.28 22.36 -23.14
CA THR A 2 -24.68 21.78 -24.35
C THR A 2 -23.48 20.94 -23.95
N ARG A 3 -23.43 19.69 -24.40
CA ARG A 3 -22.31 18.78 -24.13
C ARG A 3 -21.14 19.12 -25.06
N ARG A 4 -19.94 19.24 -24.51
CA ARG A 4 -18.69 19.52 -25.22
C ARG A 4 -17.98 18.23 -25.63
N ALA A 5 -17.03 18.36 -26.56
CA ALA A 5 -16.24 17.23 -27.07
C ALA A 5 -15.33 16.57 -26.01
N ASP A 6 -14.99 17.30 -24.94
CA ASP A 6 -14.22 16.84 -23.78
C ASP A 6 -15.07 16.13 -22.72
N GLY A 7 -16.37 15.96 -22.97
CA GLY A 7 -17.30 15.31 -22.04
C GLY A 7 -17.88 16.23 -20.95
N GLN A 8 -17.50 17.51 -20.91
CA GLN A 8 -18.07 18.50 -20.00
C GLN A 8 -19.34 19.16 -20.58
N PHE A 9 -20.00 19.98 -19.78
CA PHE A 9 -21.25 20.66 -20.14
C PHE A 9 -21.13 22.17 -19.94
N ASP A 10 -21.52 22.93 -20.96
CA ASP A 10 -21.75 24.37 -20.81
C ASP A 10 -23.13 24.61 -20.22
N VAL A 11 -23.16 25.29 -19.08
CA VAL A 11 -24.36 25.64 -18.32
C VAL A 11 -24.49 27.15 -18.19
N LEU A 12 -25.73 27.64 -18.35
CA LEU A 12 -26.08 29.03 -18.13
C LEU A 12 -26.78 29.13 -16.76
N CYS A 13 -26.20 29.94 -15.89
CA CYS A 13 -26.64 30.15 -14.53
C CYS A 13 -27.80 31.15 -14.48
N ALA A 14 -28.58 31.13 -13.39
CA ALA A 14 -29.72 32.03 -13.23
C ALA A 14 -29.32 33.52 -13.17
N ASP A 15 -28.08 33.80 -12.76
CA ASP A 15 -27.46 35.14 -12.77
C ASP A 15 -26.92 35.56 -14.15
N GLY A 16 -27.09 34.71 -15.17
CA GLY A 16 -26.60 34.94 -16.53
C GLY A 16 -25.13 34.58 -16.75
N SER A 17 -24.40 34.14 -15.72
CA SER A 17 -23.04 33.64 -15.87
C SER A 17 -23.01 32.28 -16.58
N ARG A 18 -21.88 31.95 -17.22
CA ARG A 18 -21.67 30.64 -17.84
C ARG A 18 -20.63 29.88 -17.03
N ALA A 19 -20.90 28.61 -16.76
CA ALA A 19 -19.95 27.69 -16.16
C ALA A 19 -19.75 26.47 -17.05
N VAL A 20 -18.57 25.85 -16.93
CA VAL A 20 -18.25 24.56 -17.56
C VAL A 20 -18.17 23.54 -16.43
N VAL A 21 -18.99 22.50 -16.49
CA VAL A 21 -19.15 21.54 -15.38
C VAL A 21 -19.11 20.09 -15.87
N THR A 22 -18.68 19.16 -15.01
CA THR A 22 -18.74 17.72 -15.27
C THR A 22 -20.13 17.14 -14.95
N ALA A 23 -20.39 15.91 -15.40
CA ALA A 23 -21.58 15.16 -15.02
C ALA A 23 -21.69 14.98 -13.48
N GLU A 24 -20.57 14.73 -12.79
CA GLU A 24 -20.59 14.60 -11.33
C GLU A 24 -20.93 15.93 -10.64
N GLN A 25 -20.42 17.06 -11.14
CA GLN A 25 -20.74 18.38 -10.57
C GLN A 25 -22.23 18.72 -10.72
N ILE A 26 -22.84 18.33 -11.84
CA ILE A 26 -24.29 18.46 -12.05
C ILE A 26 -25.06 17.57 -11.07
N ALA A 27 -24.66 16.31 -10.93
CA ALA A 27 -25.29 15.37 -9.99
C ALA A 27 -25.16 15.81 -8.52
N ALA A 28 -24.04 16.46 -8.17
CA ALA A 28 -23.76 16.99 -6.84
C ALA A 28 -24.36 18.39 -6.59
N ASN A 29 -25.13 18.95 -7.53
CA ASN A 29 -25.66 20.31 -7.48
C ASN A 29 -24.58 21.40 -7.28
N GLN A 30 -23.35 21.12 -7.71
CA GLN A 30 -22.18 22.01 -7.65
C GLN A 30 -22.05 22.80 -8.96
N VAL A 31 -23.15 23.41 -9.39
CA VAL A 31 -23.25 24.16 -10.63
C VAL A 31 -23.51 25.62 -10.28
N CYS A 32 -22.89 26.57 -11.01
CA CYS A 32 -23.17 28.00 -10.88
C CYS A 32 -22.85 28.62 -9.52
N GLY A 33 -21.74 28.23 -8.89
CA GLY A 33 -21.37 28.76 -7.57
C GLY A 33 -22.36 28.36 -6.47
N GLY A 34 -23.16 27.31 -6.69
CA GLY A 34 -23.94 26.67 -5.64
C GLY A 34 -23.07 26.45 -4.41
N PRO A 35 -23.64 26.55 -3.19
CA PRO A 35 -22.87 26.49 -1.97
C PRO A 35 -21.93 25.31 -2.07
N VAL A 36 -20.62 25.58 -1.94
CA VAL A 36 -19.65 24.53 -1.61
C VAL A 36 -20.21 23.97 -0.31
N THR A 37 -21.03 22.92 -0.41
CA THR A 37 -21.44 22.18 0.78
C THR A 37 -20.12 21.78 1.38
N PRO A 38 -19.74 22.30 2.56
CA PRO A 38 -18.56 21.82 3.23
C PRO A 38 -18.67 20.29 3.27
N PRO A 39 -17.55 19.55 3.18
CA PRO A 39 -17.60 18.12 3.37
C PRO A 39 -18.50 17.86 4.60
N PRO A 40 -19.46 16.93 4.51
CA PRO A 40 -20.44 16.72 5.57
C PRO A 40 -19.68 16.66 6.89
N PRO A 41 -20.11 17.41 7.92
CA PRO A 41 -19.35 17.51 9.16
C PRO A 41 -19.03 16.09 9.63
N ALA A 42 -17.74 15.78 9.74
CA ALA A 42 -17.27 14.44 10.07
C ALA A 42 -18.04 13.95 11.29
N SER A 43 -18.66 12.77 11.16
CA SER A 43 -19.61 12.32 12.18
C SER A 43 -18.86 12.11 13.49
N ILE A 44 -19.42 12.64 14.58
CA ILE A 44 -18.81 12.48 15.90
C ILE A 44 -18.98 11.01 16.30
N ARG A 45 -17.86 10.30 16.39
CA ARG A 45 -17.79 8.90 16.86
C ARG A 45 -17.88 8.82 18.38
N GLY A 46 -17.40 9.84 19.08
CA GLY A 46 -17.53 9.94 20.52
C GLY A 46 -16.72 11.09 21.11
N ARG A 47 -16.79 11.19 22.44
CA ARG A 47 -15.97 12.13 23.21
C ARG A 47 -15.24 11.37 24.31
N ILE A 48 -13.99 11.71 24.54
CA ILE A 48 -13.14 11.07 25.54
C ILE A 48 -13.06 11.99 26.73
N PHE A 49 -13.19 11.43 27.93
CA PHE A 49 -13.08 12.14 29.19
C PHE A 49 -11.90 11.56 29.97
N GLY A 50 -11.18 12.46 30.65
CA GLY A 50 -9.95 12.12 31.35
C GLY A 50 -10.23 11.40 32.66
N ARG A 51 -10.03 12.09 33.78
CA ARG A 51 -10.10 11.55 35.14
C ARG A 51 -11.52 11.51 35.71
N THR A 52 -12.48 11.01 34.93
CA THR A 52 -13.89 10.89 35.35
C THR A 52 -14.53 9.68 34.70
N ASP A 53 -15.37 8.97 35.45
CA ASP A 53 -16.08 7.76 35.01
C ASP A 53 -17.51 8.06 34.53
N SER A 54 -17.97 9.29 34.74
CA SER A 54 -19.35 9.74 34.50
C SER A 54 -19.48 10.74 33.36
N CYS A 55 -18.41 10.97 32.59
CA CYS A 55 -18.38 11.93 31.48
C CYS A 55 -18.80 13.35 31.90
N ASP A 56 -18.52 13.71 33.15
CA ASP A 56 -18.79 15.03 33.69
C ASP A 56 -17.71 16.03 33.28
N GLY A 57 -18.12 17.25 32.92
CA GLY A 57 -17.22 18.33 32.52
C GLY A 57 -16.87 18.32 31.04
N ASP A 58 -15.73 18.94 30.70
CA ASP A 58 -15.28 19.08 29.32
C ASP A 58 -14.52 17.83 28.85
N PRO A 59 -14.79 17.34 27.63
CA PRO A 59 -14.05 16.22 27.08
C PRO A 59 -12.61 16.62 26.78
N VAL A 60 -11.67 15.71 27.05
CA VAL A 60 -10.25 15.88 26.72
C VAL A 60 -9.98 15.70 25.22
N ALA A 61 -10.87 15.03 24.51
CA ALA A 61 -10.85 14.93 23.05
C ALA A 61 -12.25 14.66 22.47
N THR A 62 -12.52 15.17 21.26
CA THR A 62 -13.70 14.79 20.47
C THR A 62 -13.24 13.99 19.26
N VAL A 63 -13.71 12.76 19.14
CA VAL A 63 -13.34 11.84 18.06
C VAL A 63 -14.38 11.90 16.96
N ARG A 64 -13.92 12.17 15.75
CA ARG A 64 -14.66 12.20 14.50
C ARG A 64 -14.09 11.18 13.52
N ASP A 65 -14.79 10.92 12.43
CA ASP A 65 -14.33 10.04 11.34
C ASP A 65 -12.90 10.37 10.85
N ASP A 66 -12.59 11.66 10.76
CA ASP A 66 -11.31 12.20 10.28
C ASP A 66 -10.26 12.39 11.39
N THR A 67 -10.61 12.10 12.65
CA THR A 67 -9.66 12.26 13.76
C THR A 67 -8.50 11.28 13.60
N ASP A 68 -7.29 11.82 13.55
CA ASP A 68 -6.06 11.05 13.68
C ASP A 68 -5.82 10.74 15.16
N CYS A 69 -6.13 9.51 15.57
CA CYS A 69 -5.92 9.07 16.94
C CYS A 69 -4.44 9.03 17.34
N PHE A 70 -3.50 8.89 16.40
CA PHE A 70 -2.07 8.82 16.70
C PHE A 70 -1.48 10.18 17.06
N ALA A 71 -2.10 11.27 16.56
CA ALA A 71 -1.80 12.62 16.98
C ALA A 71 -2.26 12.92 18.43
N LEU A 72 -3.13 12.09 19.02
CA LEU A 72 -3.54 12.24 20.41
C LEU A 72 -2.52 11.66 21.38
N SER A 73 -2.56 12.18 22.62
CA SER A 73 -1.61 11.81 23.66
C SER A 73 -1.74 10.36 24.10
N ALA A 74 -0.61 9.65 24.11
CA ALA A 74 -0.47 8.33 24.72
C ALA A 74 -0.18 8.36 26.23
N SER A 75 0.00 9.54 26.82
CA SER A 75 0.26 9.70 28.26
C SER A 75 -0.91 10.34 29.02
N ALA A 76 -1.79 11.07 28.33
CA ALA A 76 -3.00 11.61 28.93
C ALA A 76 -3.97 10.47 29.20
N VAL A 77 -4.49 10.40 30.42
CA VAL A 77 -5.41 9.35 30.85
C VAL A 77 -6.81 9.53 30.25
N ALA A 78 -7.51 8.43 30.07
CA ALA A 78 -8.91 8.35 29.70
C ALA A 78 -9.61 7.28 30.54
N TRP A 79 -10.64 7.66 31.29
CA TRP A 79 -11.40 6.75 32.16
C TRP A 79 -12.84 6.56 31.68
N SER A 80 -13.39 7.49 30.88
CA SER A 80 -14.70 7.27 30.26
C SER A 80 -14.80 7.85 28.85
N VAL A 81 -15.77 7.33 28.10
CA VAL A 81 -16.13 7.82 26.76
C VAL A 81 -17.63 8.04 26.66
N TRP A 82 -18.02 9.13 26.00
CA TRP A 82 -19.39 9.32 25.54
C TRP A 82 -19.53 8.77 24.12
N LYS A 83 -20.33 7.72 23.96
CA LYS A 83 -20.56 7.05 22.69
C LYS A 83 -22.02 6.62 22.61
N ASP A 84 -22.62 6.71 21.42
CA ASP A 84 -24.00 6.25 21.16
C ASP A 84 -25.03 6.83 22.15
N GLY A 85 -24.87 8.11 22.52
CA GLY A 85 -25.79 8.83 23.40
C GLY A 85 -25.69 8.48 24.90
N ARG A 86 -24.67 7.74 25.32
CA ARG A 86 -24.43 7.40 26.73
C ARG A 86 -22.98 7.54 27.14
N CYS A 87 -22.76 7.80 28.42
CA CYS A 87 -21.44 7.66 29.03
C CYS A 87 -21.14 6.19 29.31
N VAL A 88 -19.92 5.77 29.01
CA VAL A 88 -19.40 4.43 29.27
C VAL A 88 -18.09 4.59 30.05
N ASN A 89 -18.06 4.06 31.27
CA ASN A 89 -16.81 3.85 31.99
C ASN A 89 -15.99 2.79 31.25
N ILE A 90 -14.73 3.08 30.98
CA ILE A 90 -13.80 2.18 30.29
C ILE A 90 -12.68 1.79 31.24
N SER A 91 -11.95 0.73 30.91
CA SER A 91 -10.71 0.43 31.64
C SER A 91 -9.75 1.61 31.50
N ASP A 92 -9.16 2.04 32.62
CA ASP A 92 -8.17 3.10 32.67
C ASP A 92 -7.12 2.90 31.58
N THR A 93 -7.06 3.86 30.66
CA THR A 93 -6.14 3.83 29.53
C THR A 93 -5.69 5.25 29.20
N ASN A 94 -5.12 5.45 28.01
CA ASN A 94 -4.76 6.76 27.50
C ASN A 94 -5.73 7.25 26.41
N VAL A 95 -5.74 8.56 26.16
CA VAL A 95 -6.63 9.22 25.19
C VAL A 95 -6.46 8.65 23.77
N ARG A 96 -5.23 8.34 23.34
CA ARG A 96 -4.96 7.67 22.06
C ARG A 96 -5.68 6.32 21.96
N SER A 97 -5.55 5.47 22.97
CA SER A 97 -6.14 4.13 23.00
C SER A 97 -7.66 4.19 23.03
N ALA A 98 -8.23 5.11 23.82
CA ALA A 98 -9.67 5.38 23.83
C ALA A 98 -10.18 5.88 22.46
N CYS A 99 -9.38 6.69 21.75
CA CYS A 99 -9.72 7.13 20.39
C CYS A 99 -9.75 5.97 19.40
N LEU A 100 -8.74 5.09 19.44
CA LEU A 100 -8.70 3.90 18.59
C LEU A 100 -9.89 2.96 18.86
N ALA A 101 -10.34 2.85 20.11
CA ALA A 101 -11.56 2.10 20.48
C ALA A 101 -12.86 2.71 19.89
N LEU A 102 -12.88 4.02 19.64
CA LEU A 102 -13.98 4.71 18.98
C LEU A 102 -13.91 4.59 17.45
N LYS A 103 -12.77 4.17 16.88
CA LYS A 103 -12.53 3.98 15.43
C LYS A 103 -12.25 2.51 15.09
N PRO A 104 -13.29 1.68 14.87
CA PRO A 104 -13.13 0.24 14.70
C PRO A 104 -12.32 -0.15 13.46
N GLU A 105 -12.24 0.71 12.45
CA GLU A 105 -11.50 0.49 11.20
C GLU A 105 -9.98 0.74 11.28
N GLY A 106 -9.47 1.26 12.40
CA GLY A 106 -8.03 1.52 12.56
C GLY A 106 -7.19 0.24 12.62
N LYS A 107 -5.98 0.29 12.05
CA LYS A 107 -4.95 -0.73 12.23
C LYS A 107 -3.66 -0.08 12.73
N ALA A 108 -2.97 -0.74 13.67
CA ALA A 108 -1.71 -0.22 14.19
C ALA A 108 -0.80 -1.33 14.71
N VAL A 109 0.51 -1.05 14.73
CA VAL A 109 1.53 -1.90 15.33
C VAL A 109 2.15 -1.20 16.54
N PHE A 110 2.23 -1.89 17.67
CA PHE A 110 2.82 -1.40 18.92
C PHE A 110 4.10 -2.15 19.23
N GLY A 111 5.13 -1.39 19.60
CA GLY A 111 6.48 -1.93 19.75
C GLY A 111 6.65 -2.83 20.98
N ARG A 112 6.63 -2.23 22.16
CA ARG A 112 6.89 -2.88 23.47
C ARG A 112 5.70 -2.77 24.41
N SER A 113 4.51 -3.06 23.91
CA SER A 113 3.29 -3.04 24.70
C SER A 113 2.40 -4.18 24.26
N ASP A 114 1.89 -4.97 25.21
CA ASP A 114 0.92 -6.04 24.96
C ASP A 114 -0.52 -5.52 25.03
N SER A 115 -0.70 -4.26 25.45
CA SER A 115 -1.98 -3.62 25.72
C SER A 115 -2.25 -2.42 24.79
N CYS A 116 -1.49 -2.30 23.70
CA CYS A 116 -1.62 -1.23 22.71
C CYS A 116 -1.51 0.17 23.32
N GLU A 117 -0.60 0.31 24.28
CA GLU A 117 -0.28 1.57 24.94
C GLU A 117 1.03 2.16 24.38
N GLY A 118 1.16 3.48 24.45
CA GLY A 118 2.36 4.18 24.02
C GLY A 118 2.42 4.44 22.51
N ASP A 119 3.63 4.46 21.99
CA ASP A 119 3.91 4.78 20.58
C ASP A 119 3.60 3.62 19.65
N ALA A 120 3.04 3.98 18.50
CA ALA A 120 2.51 3.05 17.53
C ALA A 120 2.74 3.54 16.11
N VAL A 121 2.86 2.57 15.20
CA VAL A 121 2.87 2.81 13.76
C VAL A 121 1.47 2.58 13.24
N GLN A 122 0.84 3.63 12.71
CA GLN A 122 -0.44 3.51 12.03
C GLN A 122 -0.29 2.74 10.72
N VAL A 123 -1.20 1.79 10.49
CA VAL A 123 -1.26 1.01 9.25
C VAL A 123 -2.50 1.42 8.46
N THR A 124 -2.28 2.09 7.34
CA THR A 124 -3.31 2.52 6.38
C THR A 124 -3.14 1.77 5.05
N SER A 125 -4.03 2.04 4.09
CA SER A 125 -3.88 1.58 2.71
C SER A 125 -2.60 2.10 2.03
N GLU A 126 -2.03 3.21 2.51
CA GLU A 126 -0.83 3.84 1.97
C GLU A 126 0.45 3.37 2.67
N THR A 127 0.35 2.78 3.87
CA THR A 127 1.51 2.31 4.63
C THR A 127 2.32 1.29 3.83
N ASN A 128 3.60 1.58 3.59
CA ASN A 128 4.55 0.62 3.03
C ASN A 128 5.17 -0.21 4.17
N CYS A 129 4.62 -1.40 4.43
CA CYS A 129 5.11 -2.27 5.51
C CYS A 129 6.58 -2.66 5.34
N PHE A 130 7.09 -2.76 4.10
CA PHE A 130 8.49 -3.13 3.86
C PHE A 130 9.48 -2.04 4.27
N ALA A 131 9.03 -0.77 4.34
CA ALA A 131 9.83 0.34 4.86
C ALA A 131 10.00 0.33 6.39
N LEU A 132 9.19 -0.46 7.09
CA LEU A 132 9.33 -0.63 8.53
C LEU A 132 10.55 -1.50 8.86
N SER A 133 11.12 -1.27 10.04
CA SER A 133 12.29 -2.01 10.50
C SER A 133 11.96 -3.47 10.76
N GLY A 134 12.82 -4.36 10.23
CA GLY A 134 12.81 -5.79 10.56
C GLY A 134 13.45 -6.11 11.91
N SER A 135 14.05 -5.14 12.60
CA SER A 135 14.68 -5.30 13.92
C SER A 135 13.91 -4.61 15.06
N ALA A 136 13.03 -3.65 14.75
CA ALA A 136 12.16 -3.03 15.74
C ALA A 136 11.11 -4.04 16.17
N VAL A 137 11.03 -4.32 17.47
CA VAL A 137 10.07 -5.29 18.02
C VAL A 137 8.63 -4.81 17.87
N ALA A 138 7.71 -5.77 17.81
CA ALA A 138 6.28 -5.58 17.89
C ALA A 138 5.67 -6.66 18.78
N TRP A 139 4.92 -6.24 19.79
CA TRP A 139 4.30 -7.12 20.80
C TRP A 139 2.78 -7.13 20.71
N SER A 140 2.15 -6.06 20.23
CA SER A 140 0.71 -6.05 19.98
C SER A 140 0.34 -5.29 18.72
N VAL A 141 -0.87 -5.55 18.24
CA VAL A 141 -1.50 -4.84 17.14
C VAL A 141 -2.89 -4.36 17.53
N TRP A 142 -3.28 -3.21 17.00
CA TRP A 142 -4.68 -2.80 16.99
C TRP A 142 -5.32 -3.29 15.70
N LYS A 143 -6.40 -4.07 15.81
CA LYS A 143 -7.14 -4.59 14.67
C LYS A 143 -8.60 -4.85 15.07
N ASP A 144 -9.53 -4.54 14.17
CA ASP A 144 -10.96 -4.81 14.36
C ASP A 144 -11.52 -4.18 15.66
N GLY A 145 -11.07 -2.95 15.96
CA GLY A 145 -11.51 -2.20 17.13
C GLY A 145 -11.01 -2.71 18.49
N ARG A 146 -9.99 -3.57 18.52
CA ARG A 146 -9.40 -4.07 19.77
C ARG A 146 -7.89 -4.21 19.69
N CYS A 147 -7.26 -4.20 20.86
CA CYS A 147 -5.88 -4.62 21.01
C CYS A 147 -5.77 -6.15 20.97
N VAL A 148 -4.77 -6.65 20.26
CA VAL A 148 -4.44 -8.06 20.17
C VAL A 148 -2.96 -8.22 20.49
N ASN A 149 -2.66 -8.89 21.60
CA ASN A 149 -1.32 -9.37 21.87
C ASN A 149 -0.93 -10.41 20.80
N ILE A 150 0.24 -10.25 20.21
CA ILE A 150 0.76 -11.15 19.17
C ILE A 150 2.02 -11.83 19.67
N SER A 151 2.41 -12.93 19.03
CA SER A 151 3.74 -13.49 19.29
C SER A 151 4.80 -12.45 18.93
N ASP A 152 5.72 -12.21 19.85
CA ASP A 152 6.84 -11.28 19.68
C ASP A 152 7.48 -11.44 18.30
N THR A 153 7.41 -10.36 17.54
CA THR A 153 7.98 -10.30 16.19
C THR A 153 8.55 -8.91 15.94
N ASN A 154 8.77 -8.55 14.69
CA ASN A 154 9.18 -7.21 14.31
C ASN A 154 8.02 -6.39 13.70
N GLN A 155 8.19 -5.07 13.65
CA GLN A 155 7.17 -4.15 13.15
C GLN A 155 6.76 -4.41 11.70
N ARG A 156 7.71 -4.80 10.84
CA ARG A 156 7.39 -5.18 9.46
C ARG A 156 6.48 -6.40 9.41
N THR A 157 6.82 -7.47 10.11
CA THR A 157 6.03 -8.70 10.14
C THR A 157 4.62 -8.43 10.69
N ALA A 158 4.51 -7.68 11.79
CA ALA A 158 3.21 -7.27 12.35
C ALA A 158 2.40 -6.40 11.37
N CYS A 159 3.05 -5.48 10.65
CA CYS A 159 2.38 -4.68 9.62
C CYS A 159 1.87 -5.55 8.46
N LEU A 160 2.68 -6.50 7.98
CA LEU A 160 2.29 -7.43 6.91
C LEU A 160 1.14 -8.36 7.33
N GLN A 161 1.00 -8.70 8.61
CA GLN A 161 -0.19 -9.41 9.12
C GLN A 161 -1.46 -8.56 9.06
N LEU A 162 -1.33 -7.24 9.21
CA LEU A 162 -2.44 -6.28 9.15
C LEU A 162 -2.78 -5.87 7.71
N LYS A 163 -1.75 -5.77 6.86
CA LYS A 163 -1.81 -5.38 5.46
C LYS A 163 -0.92 -6.33 4.64
N PRO A 164 -1.45 -7.48 4.21
CA PRO A 164 -0.67 -8.51 3.49
C PRO A 164 -0.31 -8.13 2.05
N GLU A 165 -0.71 -6.94 1.60
CA GLU A 165 -0.51 -6.47 0.23
C GLU A 165 0.94 -6.08 -0.07
N GLY A 166 1.25 -6.04 -1.37
CA GLY A 166 2.54 -5.64 -1.89
C GLY A 166 3.41 -6.83 -2.28
N LEU A 167 4.55 -6.49 -2.88
CA LEU A 167 5.54 -7.44 -3.37
C LEU A 167 6.90 -7.04 -2.81
N ALA A 168 7.72 -8.02 -2.45
CA ALA A 168 9.09 -7.75 -2.04
C ALA A 168 10.02 -8.94 -2.31
N VAL A 169 11.29 -8.64 -2.49
CA VAL A 169 12.37 -9.63 -2.58
C VAL A 169 13.19 -9.61 -1.30
N PHE A 170 13.54 -10.78 -0.78
CA PHE A 170 14.37 -10.94 0.41
C PHE A 170 15.66 -11.66 0.03
N GLY A 171 16.79 -11.11 0.48
CA GLY A 171 18.11 -11.56 0.06
C GLY A 171 18.48 -12.94 0.61
N ARG A 172 18.73 -13.01 1.92
CA ARG A 172 19.18 -14.22 2.62
C ARG A 172 18.22 -14.62 3.74
N SER A 173 16.93 -14.66 3.42
CA SER A 173 15.90 -15.08 4.36
C SER A 173 14.90 -15.95 3.63
N ASP A 174 14.62 -17.12 4.17
CA ASP A 174 13.55 -18.02 3.71
C ASP A 174 12.20 -17.70 4.38
N SER A 175 12.23 -16.87 5.44
CA SER A 175 11.10 -16.49 6.28
C SER A 175 10.59 -15.08 6.01
N CYS A 176 11.16 -14.37 5.02
CA CYS A 176 10.88 -12.95 4.73
C CYS A 176 11.12 -12.05 5.95
N GLU A 177 12.13 -12.41 6.74
CA GLU A 177 12.66 -11.63 7.86
C GLU A 177 13.89 -10.84 7.42
N GLY A 178 14.18 -9.73 8.09
CA GLY A 178 15.32 -8.88 7.73
C GLY A 178 15.10 -8.12 6.41
N ASP A 179 16.15 -7.51 5.87
CA ASP A 179 16.02 -6.48 4.83
C ASP A 179 15.25 -6.94 3.58
N ALA A 180 14.26 -6.12 3.22
CA ALA A 180 13.39 -6.34 2.08
C ALA A 180 13.67 -5.32 0.99
N THR A 181 13.62 -5.73 -0.27
CA THR A 181 13.55 -4.84 -1.42
C THR A 181 12.10 -4.78 -1.89
N PRO A 182 11.34 -3.70 -1.59
CA PRO A 182 9.96 -3.57 -2.03
C PRO A 182 9.89 -3.51 -3.55
N ILE A 183 8.96 -4.23 -4.15
CA ILE A 183 8.72 -4.26 -5.58
C ILE A 183 7.36 -3.62 -5.88
N THR A 184 7.37 -2.63 -6.76
CA THR A 184 6.18 -1.97 -7.33
C THR A 184 6.13 -2.22 -8.84
N PRO A 185 5.00 -1.94 -9.51
CA PRO A 185 4.91 -2.02 -10.97
C PRO A 185 5.97 -1.16 -11.70
N GLU A 186 6.43 -0.08 -11.08
CA GLU A 186 7.41 0.86 -11.63
C GLU A 186 8.85 0.49 -11.28
N THR A 187 9.06 -0.52 -10.43
CA THR A 187 10.41 -0.90 -9.99
C THR A 187 11.25 -1.37 -11.17
N ASP A 188 12.40 -0.74 -11.37
CA ASP A 188 13.36 -1.20 -12.37
C ASP A 188 14.16 -2.40 -11.84
N CYS A 189 13.67 -3.61 -12.08
CA CYS A 189 14.33 -4.84 -11.63
C CYS A 189 15.78 -5.00 -12.12
N PHE A 190 16.22 -4.33 -13.19
CA PHE A 190 17.59 -4.49 -13.70
C PHE A 190 18.60 -3.58 -13.01
N SER A 191 18.11 -2.53 -12.37
CA SER A 191 18.92 -1.77 -11.41
C SER A 191 19.31 -2.61 -10.18
N LEU A 192 18.59 -3.72 -9.93
CA LEU A 192 18.94 -4.66 -8.89
C LEU A 192 20.10 -5.56 -9.32
N SER A 193 20.91 -5.92 -8.33
CA SER A 193 22.10 -6.74 -8.52
C SER A 193 21.77 -8.15 -9.04
N ALA A 194 22.50 -8.57 -10.06
CA ALA A 194 22.53 -9.96 -10.55
C ALA A 194 23.46 -10.86 -9.72
N SER A 195 24.27 -10.30 -8.81
CA SER A 195 25.18 -11.04 -7.94
C SER A 195 24.67 -11.20 -6.50
N GLU A 196 23.71 -10.37 -6.09
CA GLU A 196 23.06 -10.53 -4.78
C GLU A 196 22.01 -11.61 -4.84
N VAL A 197 22.11 -12.56 -3.92
CA VAL A 197 21.16 -13.67 -3.79
C VAL A 197 19.78 -13.20 -3.35
N ALA A 198 18.76 -13.94 -3.76
CA ALA A 198 17.40 -13.87 -3.27
C ALA A 198 16.91 -15.28 -2.94
N TRP A 199 16.46 -15.47 -1.70
CA TRP A 199 16.01 -16.77 -1.17
C TRP A 199 14.49 -16.82 -1.01
N SER A 200 13.83 -15.68 -0.85
CA SER A 200 12.37 -15.63 -0.79
C SER A 200 11.79 -14.35 -1.35
N VAL A 201 10.49 -14.39 -1.61
CA VAL A 201 9.67 -13.26 -2.02
C VAL A 201 8.43 -13.16 -1.16
N TRP A 202 7.97 -11.95 -0.90
CA TRP A 202 6.61 -11.71 -0.41
C TRP A 202 5.70 -11.52 -1.60
N LYS A 203 4.68 -12.38 -1.73
CA LYS A 203 3.69 -12.32 -2.79
C LYS A 203 2.37 -12.91 -2.30
N ASP A 204 1.25 -12.32 -2.71
CA ASP A 204 -0.09 -12.78 -2.39
C ASP A 204 -0.33 -12.96 -0.88
N GLY A 205 0.24 -12.06 -0.07
CA GLY A 205 0.07 -12.08 1.38
C GLY A 205 0.86 -13.13 2.14
N ARG A 206 1.87 -13.75 1.52
CA ARG A 206 2.72 -14.74 2.17
C ARG A 206 4.16 -14.65 1.71
N CYS A 207 5.05 -15.13 2.57
CA CYS A 207 6.41 -15.43 2.18
C CYS A 207 6.45 -16.72 1.36
N VAL A 208 7.17 -16.69 0.24
CA VAL A 208 7.38 -17.81 -0.66
C VAL A 208 8.88 -18.00 -0.83
N ASN A 209 9.39 -19.15 -0.39
CA ASN A 209 10.75 -19.56 -0.72
C ASN A 209 10.85 -19.79 -2.24
N ILE A 210 11.90 -19.26 -2.85
CA ILE A 210 12.18 -19.42 -4.27
C ILE A 210 13.48 -20.19 -4.43
N SER A 211 13.62 -20.94 -5.53
CA SER A 211 14.91 -21.55 -5.86
C SER A 211 16.01 -20.49 -5.88
N ASP A 212 17.15 -20.82 -5.29
CA ASP A 212 18.31 -19.93 -5.18
C ASP A 212 18.56 -19.19 -6.50
N THR A 213 18.36 -17.89 -6.46
CA THR A 213 18.49 -17.01 -7.61
C THR A 213 19.07 -15.68 -7.15
N ASN A 214 19.13 -14.69 -8.05
CA ASN A 214 19.55 -13.35 -7.71
C ASN A 214 18.36 -12.39 -7.56
N LYS A 215 18.57 -11.25 -6.88
CA LYS A 215 17.51 -10.26 -6.63
C LYS A 215 16.85 -9.75 -7.91
N ARG A 216 17.61 -9.58 -8.99
CA ARG A 216 17.09 -9.18 -10.31
C ARG A 216 16.07 -10.20 -10.83
N ALA A 217 16.45 -11.47 -10.89
CA ALA A 217 15.59 -12.55 -11.34
C ALA A 217 14.34 -12.72 -10.44
N ALA A 218 14.52 -12.64 -9.11
CA ALA A 218 13.41 -12.66 -8.17
C ALA A 218 12.43 -11.50 -8.40
N CYS A 219 12.93 -10.27 -8.59
CA CYS A 219 12.10 -9.10 -8.92
C CYS A 219 11.32 -9.30 -10.22
N LEU A 220 11.99 -9.78 -11.27
CA LEU A 220 11.36 -10.06 -12.57
C LEU A 220 10.28 -11.14 -12.47
N SER A 221 10.39 -12.10 -11.53
CA SER A 221 9.35 -13.11 -11.29
C SER A 221 8.07 -12.53 -10.66
N LEU A 222 8.18 -11.39 -9.99
CA LEU A 222 7.07 -10.69 -9.34
C LEU A 222 6.36 -9.71 -10.26
N GLN A 223 6.99 -9.30 -11.37
CA GLN A 223 6.41 -8.34 -12.30
C GLN A 223 5.46 -9.01 -13.31
N PRO A 224 4.20 -8.58 -13.40
CA PRO A 224 3.17 -9.21 -14.25
C PRO A 224 3.40 -9.06 -15.77
N SER A 225 4.34 -8.22 -16.20
CA SER A 225 4.48 -7.81 -17.62
C SER A 225 5.91 -7.83 -18.16
N GLY A 226 6.89 -8.31 -17.40
CA GLY A 226 8.29 -8.30 -17.82
C GLY A 226 8.60 -9.39 -18.84
N ARG A 227 8.28 -9.16 -20.13
CA ARG A 227 8.85 -9.95 -21.23
C ARG A 227 10.19 -9.34 -21.60
N VAL A 228 11.28 -10.04 -21.34
CA VAL A 228 12.64 -9.50 -21.51
C VAL A 228 13.39 -10.40 -22.47
N ILE A 229 14.19 -9.81 -23.35
CA ILE A 229 15.05 -10.54 -24.28
C ILE A 229 16.49 -10.38 -23.83
N PHE A 230 17.22 -11.50 -23.81
CA PHE A 230 18.64 -11.55 -23.51
C PHE A 230 19.42 -11.97 -24.75
N GLY A 231 20.47 -11.21 -25.04
CA GLY A 231 21.15 -11.33 -26.32
C GLY A 231 22.01 -12.58 -26.43
N ARG A 232 22.99 -12.71 -25.53
CA ARG A 232 23.97 -13.81 -25.50
C ARG A 232 24.05 -14.47 -24.13
N SER A 233 22.89 -14.70 -23.54
CA SER A 233 22.75 -15.42 -22.28
C SER A 233 21.61 -16.40 -22.45
N ASP A 234 21.84 -17.64 -22.06
CA ASP A 234 20.87 -18.74 -22.00
C ASP A 234 20.23 -18.87 -20.61
N SER A 235 20.83 -18.26 -19.59
CA SER A 235 20.40 -18.26 -18.19
C SER A 235 19.62 -17.00 -17.76
N CYS A 236 19.45 -16.00 -18.63
CA CYS A 236 18.88 -14.68 -18.30
C CYS A 236 19.62 -13.95 -17.16
N GLU A 237 20.89 -14.29 -16.90
CA GLU A 237 21.72 -13.67 -15.87
C GLU A 237 22.51 -12.46 -16.40
N GLY A 238 22.59 -12.31 -17.73
CA GLY A 238 23.28 -11.20 -18.39
C GLY A 238 22.49 -9.89 -18.42
N GLU A 239 23.06 -8.88 -19.08
CA GLU A 239 22.33 -7.65 -19.37
C GLU A 239 21.26 -7.88 -20.46
N PRO A 240 20.04 -7.38 -20.27
CA PRO A 240 18.98 -7.50 -21.26
C PRO A 240 19.31 -6.67 -22.50
N VAL A 241 18.87 -7.14 -23.65
CA VAL A 241 18.97 -6.39 -24.91
C VAL A 241 17.67 -5.69 -25.29
N ALA A 242 16.54 -6.12 -24.72
CA ALA A 242 15.25 -5.44 -24.89
C ALA A 242 14.29 -5.75 -23.73
N ARG A 243 13.38 -4.81 -23.45
CA ARG A 243 12.22 -5.00 -22.56
C ARG A 243 10.95 -4.76 -23.35
N ILE A 244 10.06 -5.73 -23.31
CA ILE A 244 8.82 -5.74 -24.10
C ILE A 244 7.67 -5.47 -23.14
N THR A 245 7.13 -4.25 -23.21
CA THR A 245 5.91 -3.85 -22.50
C THR A 245 4.70 -3.95 -23.44
N PRO A 246 3.45 -3.94 -22.93
CA PRO A 246 2.29 -3.77 -23.77
C PRO A 246 2.43 -2.54 -24.68
N GLY A 247 2.23 -2.71 -25.99
CA GLY A 247 2.40 -1.64 -26.99
C GLY A 247 3.84 -1.32 -27.40
N PHE A 248 4.83 -2.11 -26.97
CA PHE A 248 6.22 -1.96 -27.42
C PHE A 248 6.33 -2.31 -28.91
N ASP A 249 6.91 -1.43 -29.72
CA ASP A 249 7.14 -1.67 -31.15
C ASP A 249 8.41 -2.52 -31.38
N CYS A 250 8.22 -3.82 -31.62
CA CYS A 250 9.31 -4.76 -31.91
C CYS A 250 10.17 -4.36 -33.12
N PHE A 251 9.66 -3.57 -34.07
CA PHE A 251 10.42 -3.18 -35.26
C PHE A 251 11.54 -2.16 -34.96
N THR A 252 11.50 -1.53 -33.80
CA THR A 252 12.59 -0.68 -33.30
C THR A 252 13.84 -1.49 -32.93
N LEU A 253 13.70 -2.80 -32.70
CA LEU A 253 14.80 -3.68 -32.31
C LEU A 253 15.65 -4.11 -33.52
N SER A 254 16.92 -4.38 -33.26
CA SER A 254 17.86 -4.87 -34.28
C SER A 254 17.45 -6.25 -34.80
N SER A 255 17.47 -6.41 -36.12
CA SER A 255 17.30 -7.70 -36.80
C SER A 255 18.61 -8.50 -36.93
N SER A 256 19.74 -7.95 -36.48
CA SER A 256 21.07 -8.60 -36.53
C SER A 256 21.64 -8.94 -35.15
N ALA A 257 21.13 -8.32 -34.08
CA ALA A 257 21.53 -8.66 -32.72
C ALA A 257 20.98 -10.04 -32.35
N PRO A 258 21.80 -10.96 -31.80
CA PRO A 258 21.34 -12.28 -31.40
C PRO A 258 20.42 -12.18 -30.17
N ALA A 259 19.54 -13.17 -30.03
CA ALA A 259 18.75 -13.43 -28.84
C ALA A 259 18.79 -14.93 -28.53
N TRP A 260 19.22 -15.28 -27.32
CA TRP A 260 19.41 -16.67 -26.88
C TRP A 260 18.41 -17.09 -25.81
N SER A 261 17.90 -16.15 -25.01
CA SER A 261 16.86 -16.45 -24.03
C SER A 261 15.92 -15.28 -23.82
N VAL A 262 14.76 -15.61 -23.25
CA VAL A 262 13.74 -14.64 -22.89
C VAL A 262 13.28 -14.90 -21.46
N TRP A 263 13.08 -13.84 -20.69
CA TRP A 263 12.31 -13.94 -19.46
C TRP A 263 10.84 -13.76 -19.81
N LYS A 264 10.04 -14.79 -19.54
CA LYS A 264 8.59 -14.79 -19.80
C LYS A 264 7.89 -15.61 -18.74
N ASP A 265 6.75 -15.11 -18.26
CA ASP A 265 5.88 -15.81 -17.31
C ASP A 265 6.62 -16.25 -16.04
N GLY A 266 7.51 -15.38 -15.54
CA GLY A 266 8.26 -15.60 -14.30
C GLY A 266 9.43 -16.58 -14.40
N ARG A 267 9.84 -16.98 -15.60
CA ARG A 267 11.00 -17.88 -15.80
C ARG A 267 11.85 -17.46 -17.00
N CYS A 268 13.13 -17.82 -16.95
CA CYS A 268 13.99 -17.79 -18.12
C CYS A 268 13.66 -18.97 -19.05
N VAL A 269 13.52 -18.69 -20.34
CA VAL A 269 13.28 -19.68 -21.39
C VAL A 269 14.35 -19.49 -22.45
N ASN A 270 15.16 -20.52 -22.66
CA ASN A 270 16.06 -20.57 -23.79
C ASN A 270 15.24 -20.68 -25.08
N ILE A 271 15.56 -19.86 -26.08
CA ILE A 271 14.88 -19.84 -27.37
C ILE A 271 15.84 -20.31 -28.45
N SER A 272 15.32 -20.89 -29.53
CA SER A 272 16.14 -21.21 -30.69
C SER A 272 16.86 -19.95 -31.16
N ASP A 273 18.18 -20.05 -31.35
CA ASP A 273 19.05 -18.96 -31.79
C ASP A 273 18.39 -18.12 -32.88
N THR A 274 18.03 -16.90 -32.52
CA THR A 274 17.34 -15.97 -33.40
C THR A 274 17.87 -14.56 -33.19
N ASN A 275 17.22 -13.55 -33.77
CA ASN A 275 17.53 -12.16 -33.50
C ASN A 275 16.53 -11.52 -32.54
N VAL A 276 16.96 -10.45 -31.87
CA VAL A 276 16.17 -9.73 -30.84
C VAL A 276 14.80 -9.30 -31.35
N ARG A 277 14.69 -8.82 -32.59
CA ARG A 277 13.40 -8.47 -33.20
C ARG A 277 12.48 -9.68 -33.35
N ALA A 278 12.99 -10.80 -33.88
CA ALA A 278 12.21 -12.01 -34.08
C ALA A 278 11.75 -12.61 -32.74
N ALA A 279 12.61 -12.60 -31.72
CA ALA A 279 12.24 -12.99 -30.36
C ALA A 279 11.12 -12.10 -29.79
N CYS A 280 11.18 -10.79 -30.02
CA CYS A 280 10.13 -9.85 -29.60
C CYS A 280 8.77 -10.17 -30.21
N LEU A 281 8.73 -10.41 -31.53
CA LEU A 281 7.49 -10.73 -32.23
C LEU A 281 6.86 -12.06 -31.75
N GLN A 282 7.67 -13.03 -31.33
CA GLN A 282 7.19 -14.26 -30.70
C GLN A 282 6.66 -14.06 -29.28
N LEU A 283 7.06 -12.96 -28.65
CA LEU A 283 6.66 -12.53 -27.32
C LEU A 283 5.50 -11.53 -27.34
N GLU A 284 4.87 -11.20 -28.47
CA GLU A 284 3.63 -10.43 -28.45
C GLU A 284 2.45 -11.34 -28.02
N PRO A 285 1.50 -10.87 -27.19
CA PRO A 285 0.28 -11.62 -26.94
C PRO A 285 -0.49 -11.74 -28.27
N GLN A 286 -0.84 -12.97 -28.65
CA GLN A 286 -1.88 -13.19 -29.68
C GLN A 286 -3.25 -12.79 -29.17
#